data_AF-A0A958Y0E7-F1
#
_entry.id   AF-A0A958Y0E7-F1
#
_cell.length_a   1.000
_cell.length_b   1.000
_cell.length_c   1.000
_cell.angle_alpha   90.00
_cell.angle_beta   90.00
_cell.angle_gamma   90.00
#
_symmetry.space_group_name_H-M   'P 1'
#
loop_
_entity.id
_entity.type
_entity.pdbx_description
1 polymer ?
#
loop_
_entity_poly.entity_id
_entity_poly.type
_entity_poly.pdbx_seq_one_letter_code
_entity_poly.pdbx_strand_id
1 'polypeptide(L)'
;MKWVVVDTNIIFSALIKSESKIREILGHSEINFCAPNYLIAEIFKHRNRIVELSEGSEEEVTELLAKLLARVKFINEDMIPTSVFIGAYQLCKDVDEKDTPFVALCLELDCELWTGDEKLKNGLRMKGFDRFFQK
;
A
#
# COMPACT_ATOMS: atom_id res chain seq x y z
N MET A 1 -12.89 -10.17 -10.82
CA MET A 1 -11.94 -10.41 -9.71
C MET A 1 -11.72 -9.09 -9.00
N LYS A 2 -11.90 -9.03 -7.68
CA LYS A 2 -11.69 -7.80 -6.90
C LYS A 2 -10.21 -7.71 -6.51
N TRP A 3 -9.59 -6.56 -6.78
CA TRP A 3 -8.23 -6.24 -6.35
C TRP A 3 -8.27 -5.54 -5.00
N VAL A 4 -7.15 -5.54 -4.29
CA VAL A 4 -6.92 -4.73 -3.09
C VAL A 4 -5.62 -3.96 -3.29
N VAL A 5 -5.69 -2.63 -3.24
CA VAL A 5 -4.50 -1.78 -3.32
C VAL A 5 -3.80 -1.79 -1.97
N VAL A 6 -2.54 -2.18 -1.96
CA VAL A 6 -1.72 -2.25 -0.76
C VAL A 6 -0.93 -0.96 -0.62
N ASP A 7 -1.11 -0.28 0.50
CA ASP A 7 -0.32 0.86 0.92
C ASP A 7 1.09 0.40 1.39
N THR A 8 2.09 1.25 1.20
CA THR A 8 3.45 1.04 1.70
C THR A 8 3.49 0.69 3.18
N ASN A 9 2.62 1.29 4.00
CA ASN A 9 2.62 1.06 5.46
C ASN A 9 2.27 -0.40 5.83
N ILE A 10 1.52 -1.11 4.99
CA ILE A 10 1.16 -2.51 5.19
C ILE A 10 2.41 -3.37 5.00
N ILE A 11 3.16 -3.13 3.92
CA ILE A 11 4.41 -3.83 3.64
C ILE A 11 5.44 -3.55 4.73
N PHE A 12 5.58 -2.31 5.19
CA PHE A 12 6.50 -1.97 6.28
C PHE A 12 6.13 -2.68 7.58
N SER A 13 4.85 -2.67 7.94
CA SER A 13 4.36 -3.36 9.13
C SER A 13 4.58 -4.87 9.05
N ALA A 14 4.43 -5.46 7.86
CA ALA A 14 4.75 -6.85 7.62
C ALA A 14 6.25 -7.14 7.79
N LEU A 15 7.15 -6.26 7.39
CA LEU A 15 8.60 -6.47 7.50
C LEU A 15 9.13 -6.34 8.92
N ILE A 16 8.53 -5.46 9.73
CA ILE A 16 9.01 -5.16 11.08
C ILE A 16 8.77 -6.33 12.05
N LYS A 17 7.57 -6.92 12.04
CA LYS A 17 7.19 -7.97 13.01
C LYS A 17 7.19 -9.36 12.39
N SER A 18 7.94 -10.27 13.00
CA SER A 18 8.06 -11.67 12.58
C SER A 18 6.70 -12.39 12.52
N GLU A 19 5.87 -12.21 13.55
CA GLU A 19 4.46 -12.64 13.60
C GLU A 19 3.54 -11.45 13.27
N SER A 20 3.15 -11.31 12.00
CA SER A 20 2.15 -10.31 11.60
C SER A 20 0.98 -10.98 10.90
N LYS A 21 -0.24 -10.67 11.37
CA LYS A 21 -1.49 -11.00 10.66
C LYS A 21 -1.46 -10.50 9.21
N ILE A 22 -0.71 -9.43 8.94
CA ILE A 22 -0.50 -8.89 7.60
C ILE A 22 0.24 -9.90 6.70
N ARG A 23 1.31 -10.55 7.18
CA ARG A 23 2.02 -11.61 6.42
C ARG A 23 1.07 -12.76 6.09
N GLU A 24 0.24 -13.17 7.06
CA GLU A 24 -0.76 -14.21 6.86
C GLU A 24 -1.75 -13.81 5.75
N ILE A 25 -2.35 -12.61 5.85
CA ILE A 25 -3.30 -12.07 4.87
C ILE A 25 -2.68 -11.99 3.46
N LEU A 26 -1.45 -11.49 3.33
CA LEU A 26 -0.72 -11.42 2.04
C LEU A 26 -0.42 -12.81 1.45
N GLY A 27 -0.38 -13.84 2.30
CA GLY A 27 -0.20 -15.24 1.93
C GLY A 27 -1.47 -15.90 1.35
N HIS A 28 -2.67 -15.35 1.56
CA HIS A 28 -3.89 -15.93 0.99
C HIS A 28 -3.92 -15.78 -0.53
N SER A 29 -4.09 -16.90 -1.24
CA SER A 29 -4.16 -16.94 -2.70
C SER A 29 -5.47 -16.41 -3.28
N GLU A 30 -6.52 -16.32 -2.48
CA GLU A 30 -7.85 -15.86 -2.94
C GLU A 30 -7.94 -14.34 -3.11
N ILE A 31 -7.01 -13.58 -2.53
CA ILE A 31 -6.97 -12.12 -2.63
C ILE A 31 -5.90 -11.70 -3.63
N ASN A 32 -6.28 -10.84 -4.57
CA ASN A 32 -5.35 -10.26 -5.54
C ASN A 32 -4.91 -8.88 -5.06
N PHE A 33 -3.63 -8.73 -4.75
CA PHE A 33 -3.06 -7.47 -4.28
C PHE A 33 -2.41 -6.71 -5.43
N CYS A 34 -2.56 -5.38 -5.45
CA CYS A 34 -1.85 -4.50 -6.36
C CYS A 34 -1.32 -3.25 -5.66
N ALA A 35 -0.40 -2.52 -6.28
CA ALA A 35 0.11 -1.25 -5.79
C ALA A 35 0.67 -0.42 -6.96
N PRO A 36 0.74 0.93 -6.82
CA PRO A 36 1.51 1.76 -7.74
C PRO A 36 3.00 1.42 -7.67
N ASN A 37 3.77 1.69 -8.72
CA ASN A 37 5.23 1.57 -8.70
C ASN A 37 5.84 2.50 -7.63
N TYR A 38 5.16 3.59 -7.29
CA TYR A 38 5.48 4.47 -6.17
C TYR A 38 5.84 3.73 -4.87
N LEU A 39 5.16 2.61 -4.56
CA LEU A 39 5.44 1.80 -3.36
C LEU A 39 6.90 1.29 -3.34
N ILE A 40 7.45 0.94 -4.51
CA ILE A 40 8.85 0.51 -4.65
C ILE A 40 9.79 1.66 -4.31
N ALA A 41 9.50 2.86 -4.80
CA ALA A 41 10.29 4.06 -4.50
C ALA A 41 10.29 4.37 -3.00
N GLU A 42 9.15 4.21 -2.32
CA GLU A 42 9.07 4.39 -0.87
C GLU A 42 9.87 3.35 -0.08
N ILE A 43 9.83 2.08 -0.50
CA ILE A 43 10.66 1.03 0.10
C ILE A 43 12.15 1.39 0.00
N PHE A 44 12.63 1.77 -1.18
CA PHE A 44 14.03 2.14 -1.36
C PHE A 44 14.43 3.34 -0.51
N LYS A 45 13.56 4.35 -0.43
CA LYS A 45 13.77 5.55 0.39
C LYS A 45 13.86 5.22 1.88
N HIS A 46 13.09 4.24 2.36
CA HIS A 46 12.99 3.91 3.77
C HIS A 46 13.74 2.63 4.17
N ARG A 47 14.49 1.99 3.25
CA ARG A 47 15.14 0.69 3.46
C ARG A 47 15.95 0.60 4.76
N ASN A 48 16.77 1.61 5.07
CA ASN A 48 17.63 1.60 6.25
C ASN A 48 16.78 1.56 7.53
N ARG A 49 15.72 2.37 7.56
CA ARG A 49 14.78 2.41 8.68
C ARG A 49 14.01 1.09 8.84
N ILE A 50 13.69 0.41 7.75
CA ILE A 50 13.01 -0.90 7.79
C ILE A 50 13.92 -1.93 8.46
N VAL A 51 15.19 -1.98 8.05
CA VAL A 51 16.19 -2.90 8.63
C VAL A 51 16.43 -2.58 10.11
N GLU A 52 16.62 -1.30 10.46
CA GLU A 52 16.82 -0.86 11.85
C GLU A 52 15.66 -1.23 12.80
N LEU A 53 14.43 -1.24 12.28
CA LEU A 53 13.23 -1.53 13.08
C LEU A 53 12.83 -3.01 13.04
N SER A 54 13.39 -3.81 12.13
CA SER A 54 13.04 -5.22 12.00
C SER A 54 13.74 -6.07 13.06
N GLU A 55 13.10 -7.19 13.41
CA GLU A 55 13.64 -8.19 14.32
C GLU A 55 14.66 -9.13 13.65
N GLY A 56 14.78 -9.08 12.31
CA GLY A 56 15.68 -9.92 11.53
C GLY A 56 16.94 -9.20 11.05
N SER A 57 17.91 -9.98 10.57
CA SER A 57 19.08 -9.48 9.86
C SER A 57 18.70 -8.80 8.53
N GLU A 58 19.59 -7.97 7.99
CA GLU A 58 19.37 -7.30 6.70
C GLU A 58 19.07 -8.29 5.56
N GLU A 59 19.75 -9.45 5.56
CA GLU A 59 19.51 -10.53 4.60
C GLU A 59 18.10 -11.11 4.75
N GLU A 60 17.67 -11.45 5.97
CA GLU A 60 16.34 -11.98 6.25
C GLU A 60 15.22 -10.98 5.88
N VAL A 61 15.42 -9.70 6.17
CA VAL A 61 14.50 -8.62 5.80
C VAL A 61 14.40 -8.49 4.29
N THR A 62 15.53 -8.56 3.59
CA THR A 62 15.59 -8.47 2.12
C THR A 62 14.89 -9.66 1.46
N GLU A 63 15.14 -10.88 1.94
CA GLU A 63 14.47 -12.08 1.44
C GLU A 63 12.96 -12.03 1.66
N LEU A 64 12.53 -11.59 2.85
CA LEU A 64 11.13 -11.43 3.17
C LEU A 64 10.48 -10.37 2.29
N LEU A 65 11.12 -9.22 2.10
CA LEU A 65 10.65 -8.15 1.23
C LEU A 65 10.42 -8.68 -0.19
N ALA A 66 11.38 -9.41 -0.75
CA ALA A 66 11.23 -10.01 -2.07
C ALA A 66 10.00 -10.94 -2.15
N LYS A 67 9.76 -11.77 -1.12
CA LYS A 67 8.58 -12.65 -1.04
C LYS A 67 7.28 -11.86 -0.97
N LEU A 68 7.22 -10.77 -0.20
CA LEU A 68 6.04 -9.92 -0.07
C LEU A 68 5.74 -9.17 -1.37
N LEU A 69 6.76 -8.58 -2.02
CA LEU A 69 6.58 -7.87 -3.28
C LEU A 69 6.12 -8.81 -4.40
N ALA A 70 6.57 -10.08 -4.41
CA ALA A 70 6.11 -11.08 -5.37
C ALA A 70 4.60 -11.41 -5.26
N ARG A 71 3.95 -11.08 -4.13
CA ARG A 71 2.49 -11.22 -3.94
C ARG A 71 1.69 -10.01 -4.46
N VAL A 72 2.36 -8.91 -4.77
CA VAL A 72 1.72 -7.64 -5.18
C VAL A 72 1.95 -7.40 -6.67
N LYS A 73 0.87 -7.17 -7.41
CA LYS A 73 0.94 -6.74 -8.80
C LYS A 73 1.22 -5.24 -8.86
N PHE A 74 2.35 -4.86 -9.41
CA PHE A 74 2.70 -3.47 -9.62
C PHE A 74 2.07 -2.91 -10.89
N ILE A 75 1.51 -1.71 -10.78
CA ILE A 75 0.86 -0.98 -11.86
C ILE A 75 1.54 0.38 -11.96
N ASN A 76 1.91 0.79 -13.17
CA ASN A 76 2.49 2.10 -13.38
C ASN A 76 1.43 3.19 -13.21
N GLU A 77 1.58 4.02 -12.19
CA GLU A 77 0.70 5.15 -11.89
C GLU A 77 0.68 6.21 -13.00
N ASP A 78 1.72 6.31 -13.83
CA ASP A 78 1.76 7.21 -14.99
C ASP A 78 0.73 6.83 -16.07
N MET A 79 0.22 5.60 -16.03
CA MET A 79 -0.83 5.12 -16.93
C MET A 79 -2.24 5.48 -16.44
N ILE A 80 -2.38 5.98 -15.22
CA ILE A 80 -3.68 6.39 -14.67
C ILE A 80 -4.09 7.70 -15.36
N PRO A 81 -5.35 7.83 -15.83
CA PRO A 81 -5.81 9.07 -16.45
C PRO A 81 -5.61 10.27 -15.53
N THR A 82 -5.11 11.37 -16.08
CA THR A 82 -4.83 12.60 -15.32
C THR A 82 -6.06 13.12 -14.56
N SER A 83 -7.26 12.96 -15.11
CA SER A 83 -8.51 13.34 -14.43
C SER A 83 -8.75 12.53 -13.16
N VAL A 84 -8.47 11.22 -13.18
CA VAL A 84 -8.56 10.32 -12.02
C VAL A 84 -7.50 10.69 -10.99
N PHE A 85 -6.26 10.93 -11.44
CA PHE A 85 -5.16 11.33 -10.57
C PHE A 85 -5.42 12.67 -9.86
N ILE A 86 -5.97 13.66 -10.58
CA ILE A 86 -6.40 14.94 -9.98
C ILE A 86 -7.49 14.70 -8.93
N GLY A 87 -8.47 13.83 -9.22
CA GLY A 87 -9.51 13.45 -8.25
C GLY A 87 -8.90 12.87 -6.97
N ALA A 88 -7.97 11.93 -7.10
CA ALA A 88 -7.23 11.35 -5.98
C ALA A 88 -6.45 12.42 -5.19
N TYR A 89 -5.78 13.33 -5.88
CA TYR A 89 -5.03 14.42 -5.26
C TYR A 89 -5.95 15.33 -4.43
N GLN A 90 -7.15 15.67 -4.93
CA GLN A 90 -8.10 16.49 -4.16
C GLN A 90 -8.58 15.79 -2.88
N LEU A 91 -8.68 14.45 -2.89
CA LEU A 91 -8.95 13.67 -1.68
C LEU A 91 -7.77 13.75 -0.70
N CYS A 92 -6.55 13.57 -1.21
CA CYS A 92 -5.36 13.35 -0.39
C CYS A 92 -4.67 14.64 0.12
N LYS A 93 -4.72 15.76 -0.63
CA LYS A 93 -3.92 16.97 -0.39
C LYS A 93 -4.00 17.58 1.03
N ASP A 94 -5.16 17.45 1.69
CA ASP A 94 -5.39 18.01 3.04
C ASP A 94 -5.20 16.97 4.16
N VAL A 95 -4.84 15.73 3.80
CA VAL A 95 -4.72 14.57 4.70
C VAL A 95 -3.28 14.05 4.70
N ASP A 96 -2.85 13.51 3.56
CA ASP A 96 -1.48 13.17 3.19
C ASP A 96 -1.39 13.08 1.65
N GLU A 97 -0.68 14.03 1.04
CA GLU A 97 -0.52 14.11 -0.42
C GLU A 97 0.17 12.87 -1.01
N LYS A 98 1.04 12.19 -0.26
CA LYS A 98 1.81 11.05 -0.78
C LYS A 98 0.94 9.82 -1.04
N ASP A 99 -0.24 9.77 -0.45
CA ASP A 99 -1.19 8.68 -0.67
C ASP A 99 -1.95 8.79 -2.00
N THR A 100 -1.76 9.90 -2.73
CA THR A 100 -2.40 10.16 -4.03
C THR A 100 -2.25 8.99 -5.01
N PRO A 101 -1.07 8.39 -5.25
CA PRO A 101 -0.92 7.30 -6.21
C PRO A 101 -1.73 6.04 -5.82
N PHE A 102 -1.85 5.75 -4.52
CA PHE A 102 -2.62 4.61 -4.02
C PHE A 102 -4.11 4.84 -4.19
N VAL A 103 -4.60 6.02 -3.81
CA VAL A 103 -6.01 6.39 -3.96
C VAL A 103 -6.41 6.50 -5.44
N ALA A 104 -5.51 7.02 -6.28
CA ALA A 104 -5.71 7.08 -7.73
C ALA A 104 -5.90 5.69 -8.33
N LEU A 105 -5.07 4.73 -7.92
CA LEU A 105 -5.19 3.35 -8.37
C LEU A 105 -6.49 2.69 -7.88
N CYS A 106 -6.92 2.99 -6.65
CA CYS A 106 -8.21 2.52 -6.13
C CYS A 106 -9.39 3.07 -6.92
N LEU A 107 -9.33 4.33 -7.33
CA LEU A 107 -10.35 4.98 -8.15
C LEU A 107 -10.40 4.38 -9.55
N GLU A 108 -9.24 4.19 -10.18
CA GLU A 108 -9.14 3.63 -11.54
C GLU A 108 -9.63 2.18 -11.61
N LEU A 109 -9.27 1.35 -10.63
CA LEU A 109 -9.61 -0.08 -10.63
C LEU A 109 -10.93 -0.41 -9.94
N ASP A 110 -11.64 0.60 -9.43
CA ASP A 110 -12.82 0.45 -8.57
C ASP A 110 -12.64 -0.60 -7.47
N CYS A 111 -11.63 -0.40 -6.63
CA CYS A 111 -11.23 -1.37 -5.63
C CYS A 111 -10.95 -0.77 -4.24
N GLU A 112 -10.62 -1.64 -3.29
CA GLU A 112 -10.44 -1.28 -1.88
C GLU A 112 -8.98 -0.92 -1.58
N LEU A 113 -8.78 0.09 -0.73
CA LEU A 113 -7.49 0.46 -0.18
C LEU A 113 -7.23 -0.31 1.11
N TRP A 114 -6.10 -1.00 1.19
CA TRP A 114 -5.59 -1.58 2.43
C TRP A 114 -4.48 -0.71 2.99
N THR A 115 -4.78 -0.03 4.09
CA THR A 115 -3.88 0.88 4.79
C THR A 115 -4.02 0.72 6.29
N GLY A 116 -2.91 0.84 7.02
CA GLY A 116 -2.86 0.89 8.48
C GLY A 116 -3.02 2.30 9.05
N ASP A 117 -3.07 3.34 8.21
CA ASP A 117 -3.14 4.74 8.64
C ASP A 117 -4.57 5.18 8.93
N GLU A 118 -4.90 5.34 10.22
CA GLU A 118 -6.22 5.80 10.65
C GLU A 118 -6.48 7.28 10.34
N LYS A 119 -5.44 8.12 10.29
CA LYS A 119 -5.58 9.53 9.89
C LYS A 119 -5.97 9.61 8.42
N LEU A 120 -5.33 8.82 7.57
CA LEU A 120 -5.68 8.72 6.15
C LEU A 120 -7.12 8.23 5.97
N LYS A 121 -7.49 7.12 6.63
CA LYS A 121 -8.86 6.56 6.56
C LYS A 121 -9.91 7.60 6.93
N ASN A 122 -9.74 8.26 8.06
CA ASN A 122 -10.72 9.24 8.54
C ASN A 122 -10.80 10.46 7.61
N GLY A 123 -9.66 10.97 7.13
CA GLY A 123 -9.63 12.08 6.18
C GLY A 123 -10.32 11.75 4.84
N LEU A 124 -10.09 10.56 4.32
CA LEU A 124 -10.73 10.07 3.08
C LEU A 124 -12.25 9.85 3.26
N ARG A 125 -12.69 9.27 4.38
CA ARG A 125 -14.13 9.10 4.70
C ARG A 125 -14.87 10.42 4.74
N MET A 126 -14.29 11.44 5.38
CA MET A 126 -14.88 12.78 5.43
C MET A 126 -15.04 13.40 4.04
N LYS A 127 -14.26 12.95 3.06
CA LYS A 127 -14.31 13.40 1.66
C LYS A 127 -15.08 12.43 0.74
N GLY A 128 -15.79 11.45 1.31
CA GLY A 128 -16.67 10.54 0.58
C GLY A 128 -16.01 9.27 0.03
N PHE A 129 -14.76 8.98 0.40
CA PHE A 129 -14.10 7.71 0.07
C PHE A 129 -14.20 6.75 1.27
N ASP A 130 -14.89 5.61 1.10
CA ASP A 130 -15.07 4.60 2.15
C ASP A 130 -14.76 3.15 1.69
N ARG A 131 -13.96 3.01 0.63
CA ARG A 131 -13.57 1.70 0.10
C ARG A 131 -12.28 1.22 0.78
N PHE A 132 -12.41 0.66 1.98
CA PHE A 132 -11.28 0.14 2.74
C PHE A 132 -11.37 -1.36 2.94
N PHE A 133 -10.26 -2.04 2.71
CA PHE A 133 -10.14 -3.46 2.99
C PHE A 133 -9.99 -3.70 4.50
N GLN A 134 -10.80 -4.62 5.04
CA GLN A 134 -10.77 -5.00 6.46
C GLN A 134 -10.69 -6.52 6.59
N LYS A 135 -9.64 -7.02 7.26
CA LYS A 135 -9.47 -8.42 7.68
C LYS A 135 -8.66 -8.51 8.97
#